data_AF-A2ETJ3-F1
#
_entry.id   AF-A2ETJ3-F1
#
_cell.length_a   1.000
_cell.length_b   1.000
_cell.length_c   1.000
_cell.angle_alpha   90.00
_cell.angle_beta   90.00
_cell.angle_gamma   90.00
#
_symmetry.space_group_name_H-M   'P 1'
#
loop_
_entity.id
_entity.type
_entity.pdbx_description
1 polymer ?
#
loop_
_entity_poly.entity_id
_entity_poly.type
_entity_poly.pdbx_seq_one_letter_code
_entity_poly.pdbx_strand_id
1 'polypeptide(L)'
;MEYDDEKCLIGFLNTFPGIAELNLQTSVDLLITKAIPLIWNQISPSKIDIDKLEVPKNDTDWFSIFKNLRAYEQVIAPAIQDKNIRTKPDLPSLSRNRNQAYIINYVNPLIYVAMRSEMKPTVVANIKQLPKEIQTYLMKYLKWTQQQEANQQAPAPAVSSAQSTAPSTPEKAPLADNQKIIAEKQARIALLKSEISASESKLSQLKQQLADKSSNQSEDKNSAIIDNIETLISKTVSEKAQFKEQLNQKRSELEETKIELAKMTGIVEVLSKLRNKSENNEVSSEKLTEDYNKLKEAIEKRPELYKNIAELNLNIKEQKAKNTKLSKSLEKMKEELEVAIQIESKYDSASNASAEEKEPEIEENPDVMALWKEVNSLEVDLASGVTPKIIEEQNNFKKFITKLDRKKKRLEKQIEDTANMRNDLQRVQEELILRHENGEKIVDNLTQEINKKNEEITKWLALTTSFRASRETSSLISQMRQKYH
;
A
#
# COMPACT_ATOMS: atom_id res chain seq x y z
N MET A 1 -21.45 -15.90 -18.63
CA MET A 1 -21.72 -14.51 -18.25
C MET A 1 -21.24 -14.34 -16.83
N GLU A 2 -20.29 -13.44 -16.63
CA GLU A 2 -19.85 -13.03 -15.30
C GLU A 2 -20.94 -12.11 -14.73
N TYR A 3 -21.55 -12.47 -13.61
CA TYR A 3 -22.58 -11.63 -12.99
C TYR A 3 -21.90 -10.43 -12.35
N ASP A 4 -22.56 -9.27 -12.41
CA ASP A 4 -22.12 -8.07 -11.71
C ASP A 4 -22.43 -8.23 -10.21
N ASP A 5 -21.42 -8.65 -9.45
CA ASP A 5 -21.54 -8.95 -8.01
C ASP A 5 -22.07 -7.76 -7.21
N GLU A 6 -21.76 -6.52 -7.61
CA GLU A 6 -22.27 -5.30 -6.96
C GLU A 6 -23.77 -5.16 -7.16
N LYS A 7 -24.25 -5.27 -8.41
CA LYS A 7 -25.69 -5.18 -8.69
C LYS A 7 -26.47 -6.28 -7.98
N CYS A 8 -25.91 -7.49 -7.90
CA CYS A 8 -26.54 -8.58 -7.19
C CYS A 8 -26.65 -8.29 -5.69
N LEU A 9 -25.55 -7.84 -5.07
CA LEU A 9 -25.53 -7.49 -3.66
C LEU A 9 -26.50 -6.33 -3.34
N ILE A 10 -26.46 -5.25 -4.11
CA ILE A 10 -27.34 -4.08 -3.90
C ILE A 10 -28.81 -4.46 -4.10
N GLY A 11 -29.12 -5.23 -5.15
CA GLY A 11 -30.48 -5.70 -5.39
C GLY A 11 -31.02 -6.54 -4.23
N PHE A 12 -30.18 -7.34 -3.58
CA PHE A 12 -30.54 -8.04 -2.36
C PHE A 12 -30.74 -7.10 -1.16
N LEU A 13 -29.81 -6.17 -0.92
CA LEU A 13 -29.86 -5.26 0.23
C LEU A 13 -31.07 -4.30 0.16
N ASN A 14 -31.49 -3.90 -1.05
CA ASN A 14 -32.68 -3.10 -1.28
C ASN A 14 -34.00 -3.83 -0.91
N THR A 15 -33.98 -5.13 -0.64
CA THR A 15 -35.18 -5.86 -0.15
C THR A 15 -35.44 -5.68 1.34
N PHE A 16 -34.51 -5.09 2.09
CA PHE A 16 -34.69 -4.84 3.51
C PHE A 16 -35.61 -3.63 3.73
N PRO A 17 -36.58 -3.70 4.67
CA PRO A 17 -37.42 -2.58 5.04
C PRO A 17 -36.63 -1.29 5.33
N GLY A 18 -37.06 -0.17 4.76
CA GLY A 18 -36.44 1.15 4.93
C GLY A 18 -35.17 1.39 4.09
N ILE A 19 -34.62 0.37 3.44
CA ILE A 19 -33.41 0.54 2.61
C ILE A 19 -33.74 1.10 1.22
N ALA A 20 -34.90 0.73 0.66
CA ALA A 20 -35.36 1.27 -0.62
C ALA A 20 -35.46 2.81 -0.64
N GLU A 21 -35.76 3.43 0.51
CA GLU A 21 -35.83 4.90 0.67
C GLU A 21 -34.46 5.58 0.54
N LEU A 22 -33.37 4.84 0.75
CA LEU A 22 -32.00 5.33 0.60
C LEU A 22 -31.51 5.30 -0.86
N ASN A 23 -32.28 4.71 -1.78
CA ASN A 23 -31.98 4.62 -3.21
C ASN A 23 -30.54 4.14 -3.50
N LEU A 24 -30.15 2.99 -2.95
CA LEU A 24 -28.81 2.44 -3.18
C LEU A 24 -28.66 2.01 -4.64
N GLN A 25 -27.69 2.63 -5.34
CA GLN A 25 -27.37 2.30 -6.73
C GLN A 25 -25.97 1.71 -6.89
N THR A 26 -25.06 2.07 -6.00
CA THR A 26 -23.65 1.65 -6.02
C THR A 26 -23.20 1.14 -4.65
N SER A 27 -22.10 0.39 -4.63
CA SER A 27 -21.46 -0.10 -3.41
C SER A 27 -20.94 1.06 -2.55
N VAL A 28 -20.59 2.19 -3.17
CA VAL A 28 -20.18 3.41 -2.47
C VAL A 28 -21.33 3.98 -1.64
N ASP A 29 -22.58 3.86 -2.11
CA ASP A 29 -23.76 4.31 -1.35
C ASP A 29 -23.92 3.55 -0.03
N LEU A 30 -23.43 2.30 0.05
CA LEU A 30 -23.44 1.52 1.29
C LEU A 30 -22.55 2.12 2.38
N LEU A 31 -21.50 2.87 2.00
CA LEU A 31 -20.58 3.51 2.92
C LEU A 31 -21.05 4.90 3.37
N ILE A 32 -21.72 5.62 2.46
CA ILE A 32 -22.15 7.00 2.69
C ILE A 32 -23.48 7.04 3.45
N THR A 33 -24.37 6.10 3.14
CA THR A 33 -25.70 6.05 3.74
C THR A 33 -25.69 5.29 5.07
N LYS A 34 -26.83 5.36 5.77
CA LYS A 34 -27.10 4.58 6.99
C LYS A 34 -27.55 3.14 6.68
N ALA A 35 -27.33 2.63 5.46
CA ALA A 35 -27.83 1.32 5.03
C ALA A 35 -27.27 0.15 5.86
N ILE A 36 -25.95 0.07 6.02
CA ILE A 36 -25.29 -1.00 6.79
C ILE A 36 -25.85 -1.10 8.24
N PRO A 37 -25.89 -0.01 9.03
CA PRO A 37 -26.40 -0.09 10.40
C PRO A 37 -27.91 -0.35 10.46
N LEU A 38 -28.71 0.15 9.49
CA LEU A 38 -30.13 -0.17 9.41
C LEU A 38 -30.37 -1.65 9.16
N ILE A 39 -29.65 -2.25 8.21
CA ILE A 39 -29.74 -3.70 7.92
C ILE A 39 -29.26 -4.50 9.13
N TRP A 40 -28.12 -4.14 9.72
CA TRP A 40 -27.58 -4.81 10.89
C TRP A 40 -28.57 -4.82 12.06
N ASN A 41 -29.21 -3.68 12.33
CA ASN A 41 -30.20 -3.55 13.39
C ASN A 41 -31.47 -4.37 13.15
N GLN A 42 -31.74 -4.85 11.93
CA GLN A 42 -32.85 -5.76 11.67
C GLN A 42 -32.45 -7.23 11.86
N ILE A 43 -31.20 -7.59 11.57
CA ILE A 43 -30.74 -8.99 11.54
C ILE A 43 -29.95 -9.43 12.79
N SER A 44 -29.50 -8.49 13.61
CA SER A 44 -28.68 -8.78 14.80
C SER A 44 -29.36 -8.30 16.08
N PRO A 45 -29.21 -9.03 17.22
CA PRO A 45 -29.59 -8.52 18.52
C PRO A 45 -28.72 -7.33 18.96
N SER A 46 -27.43 -7.30 18.57
CA SER A 46 -26.55 -6.17 18.85
C SER A 46 -26.89 -4.99 17.95
N LYS A 47 -27.27 -3.86 18.54
CA LYS A 47 -27.69 -2.67 17.78
C LYS A 47 -26.54 -1.67 17.63
N ILE A 48 -26.43 -1.09 16.44
CA ILE A 48 -25.62 0.10 16.15
C ILE A 48 -26.49 1.33 16.42
N ASP A 49 -25.98 2.26 17.20
CA ASP A 49 -26.64 3.54 17.50
C ASP A 49 -26.56 4.47 16.29
N ILE A 50 -27.66 4.55 15.53
CA ILE A 50 -27.73 5.27 14.25
C ILE A 50 -27.66 6.80 14.44
N ASP A 51 -28.05 7.29 15.60
CA ASP A 51 -28.11 8.73 15.90
C ASP A 51 -26.72 9.30 16.21
N LYS A 52 -25.80 8.45 16.66
CA LYS A 52 -24.39 8.81 16.90
C LYS A 52 -23.52 8.80 15.65
N LEU A 53 -24.05 8.35 14.51
CA LEU A 53 -23.30 8.28 13.26
C LEU A 53 -23.20 9.65 12.60
N GLU A 54 -22.02 9.98 12.10
CA GLU A 54 -21.80 11.19 11.33
C GLU A 54 -22.50 11.07 9.97
N VAL A 55 -23.04 12.17 9.45
CA VAL A 55 -23.58 12.22 8.08
C VAL A 55 -22.46 12.75 7.17
N PRO A 56 -21.86 11.92 6.30
CA PRO A 56 -20.82 12.39 5.39
C PRO A 56 -21.38 13.51 4.52
N LYS A 57 -20.64 14.62 4.42
CA LYS A 57 -21.13 15.80 3.66
C LYS A 57 -21.27 15.54 2.17
N ASN A 58 -20.40 14.68 1.67
CA ASN A 58 -20.35 14.23 0.29
C ASN A 58 -19.64 12.87 0.27
N ASP A 59 -19.54 12.32 -0.92
CA ASP A 59 -18.81 11.08 -1.13
C ASP A 59 -17.34 11.25 -0.72
N THR A 60 -16.66 12.37 -1.01
CA THR A 60 -15.24 12.65 -0.64
C THR A 60 -14.91 12.71 0.86
N ASP A 61 -15.90 12.74 1.75
CA ASP A 61 -15.73 12.83 3.20
C ASP A 61 -15.32 11.49 3.84
N TRP A 62 -14.13 11.02 3.47
CA TRP A 62 -13.58 9.73 3.89
C TRP A 62 -13.41 9.62 5.41
N PHE A 63 -13.24 10.74 6.12
CA PHE A 63 -13.03 10.73 7.56
C PHE A 63 -14.31 10.43 8.33
N SER A 64 -15.43 11.04 7.95
CA SER A 64 -16.76 10.70 8.49
C SER A 64 -17.12 9.25 8.18
N ILE A 65 -16.86 8.80 6.95
CA ILE A 65 -17.06 7.39 6.54
C ILE A 65 -16.20 6.45 7.39
N PHE A 66 -14.92 6.78 7.60
CA PHE A 66 -14.01 5.98 8.42
C PHE A 66 -14.46 5.85 9.88
N LYS A 67 -14.92 6.95 10.50
CA LYS A 67 -15.47 6.94 11.86
C LYS A 67 -16.70 6.05 11.96
N ASN A 68 -17.62 6.18 11.00
CA ASN A 68 -18.81 5.34 10.93
C ASN A 68 -18.44 3.86 10.76
N LEU A 69 -17.55 3.53 9.82
CA LEU A 69 -17.06 2.16 9.62
C LEU A 69 -16.42 1.58 10.89
N ARG A 70 -15.71 2.38 11.67
CA ARG A 70 -15.14 1.95 12.95
C ARG A 70 -16.23 1.67 13.99
N ALA A 71 -17.27 2.49 14.06
CA ALA A 71 -18.42 2.27 14.92
C ALA A 71 -19.18 0.99 14.51
N TYR A 72 -19.34 0.74 13.22
CA TYR A 72 -19.95 -0.49 12.70
C TYR A 72 -19.12 -1.70 13.09
N GLU A 73 -17.82 -1.66 12.84
CA GLU A 73 -16.91 -2.79 13.06
C GLU A 73 -16.82 -3.18 14.54
N GLN A 74 -16.92 -2.22 15.46
CA GLN A 74 -16.96 -2.49 16.91
C GLN A 74 -18.14 -3.40 17.31
N VAL A 75 -19.28 -3.30 16.61
CA VAL A 75 -20.48 -4.09 16.89
C VAL A 75 -20.54 -5.35 16.03
N ILE A 76 -20.13 -5.26 14.77
CA ILE A 76 -20.20 -6.35 13.78
C ILE A 76 -19.11 -7.39 14.01
N ALA A 77 -17.87 -6.98 14.29
CA ALA A 77 -16.74 -7.91 14.35
C ALA A 77 -16.93 -9.04 15.36
N PRO A 78 -17.38 -8.80 16.62
CA PRO A 78 -17.57 -9.89 17.59
C PRO A 78 -18.59 -10.93 17.14
N ALA A 79 -19.66 -10.51 16.45
CA ALA A 79 -20.71 -11.43 15.99
C ALA A 79 -20.29 -12.31 14.80
N ILE A 80 -19.20 -11.94 14.10
CA ILE A 80 -18.72 -12.64 12.90
C ILE A 80 -17.35 -13.31 13.12
N GLN A 81 -16.52 -12.81 14.04
CA GLN A 81 -15.17 -13.32 14.31
C GLN A 81 -15.15 -14.76 14.78
N ASP A 82 -16.12 -15.18 15.61
CA ASP A 82 -16.20 -16.55 16.14
C ASP A 82 -16.34 -17.62 15.05
N LYS A 83 -16.59 -17.22 13.80
CA LYS A 83 -16.90 -18.13 12.69
C LYS A 83 -15.88 -18.08 11.55
N ASN A 84 -14.88 -17.20 11.64
CA ASN A 84 -13.82 -17.04 10.64
C ASN A 84 -14.35 -16.77 9.21
N ILE A 85 -15.59 -16.25 9.09
CA ILE A 85 -16.28 -16.03 7.80
C ILE A 85 -15.70 -14.82 7.05
N ARG A 86 -14.92 -14.00 7.76
CA ARG A 86 -14.47 -12.72 7.27
C ARG A 86 -13.03 -12.46 7.71
N THR A 87 -12.19 -12.05 6.76
CA THR A 87 -10.88 -11.47 7.05
C THR A 87 -11.06 -10.10 7.68
N LYS A 88 -10.19 -9.73 8.63
CA LYS A 88 -10.25 -8.41 9.27
C LYS A 88 -10.16 -7.31 8.19
N PRO A 89 -11.18 -6.44 8.05
CA PRO A 89 -11.20 -5.44 6.99
C PRO A 89 -10.18 -4.32 7.26
N ASP A 90 -9.60 -3.80 6.19
CA ASP A 90 -8.75 -2.60 6.24
C ASP A 90 -9.62 -1.34 6.11
N LEU A 91 -10.18 -0.88 7.24
CA LEU A 91 -11.11 0.25 7.30
C LEU A 91 -10.55 1.54 6.68
N PRO A 92 -9.27 1.94 6.92
CA PRO A 92 -8.67 3.08 6.23
C PRO A 92 -8.75 2.99 4.71
N SER A 93 -8.37 1.85 4.14
CA SER A 93 -8.40 1.63 2.68
C SER A 93 -9.83 1.61 2.12
N LEU A 94 -10.77 0.99 2.85
CA LEU A 94 -12.20 1.03 2.52
C LEU A 94 -12.74 2.47 2.45
N SER A 95 -12.40 3.30 3.43
CA SER A 95 -12.87 4.69 3.49
C SER A 95 -12.25 5.59 2.41
N ARG A 96 -10.98 5.38 2.06
CA ARG A 96 -10.22 6.24 1.14
C ARG A 96 -10.32 5.82 -0.32
N ASN A 97 -10.11 4.54 -0.59
CA ASN A 97 -9.94 4.04 -1.95
C ASN A 97 -11.24 3.55 -2.57
N ARG A 98 -12.25 3.24 -1.74
CA ARG A 98 -13.60 2.81 -2.15
C ARG A 98 -13.60 1.71 -3.22
N ASN A 99 -12.62 0.83 -3.14
CA ASN A 99 -12.53 -0.26 -4.07
C ASN A 99 -13.75 -1.17 -3.89
N GLN A 100 -14.55 -1.28 -4.95
CA GLN A 100 -15.82 -2.02 -5.00
C GLN A 100 -15.68 -3.44 -4.47
N ALA A 101 -14.62 -4.17 -4.84
CA ALA A 101 -14.39 -5.54 -4.37
C ALA A 101 -14.20 -5.61 -2.85
N TYR A 102 -13.52 -4.63 -2.26
CA TYR A 102 -13.35 -4.57 -0.80
C TYR A 102 -14.65 -4.21 -0.09
N ILE A 103 -15.47 -3.32 -0.67
CA ILE A 103 -16.79 -2.98 -0.10
C ILE A 103 -17.71 -4.20 -0.13
N ILE A 104 -17.78 -4.90 -1.26
CA ILE A 104 -18.55 -6.14 -1.40
C ILE A 104 -18.09 -7.16 -0.35
N ASN A 105 -16.79 -7.38 -0.22
CA ASN A 105 -16.25 -8.29 0.80
C ASN A 105 -16.53 -7.84 2.24
N TYR A 106 -16.59 -6.52 2.50
CA TYR A 106 -16.95 -5.96 3.80
C TYR A 106 -18.41 -6.24 4.15
N VAL A 107 -19.33 -6.13 3.18
CA VAL A 107 -20.79 -6.18 3.36
C VAL A 107 -21.37 -7.58 3.22
N ASN A 108 -20.76 -8.44 2.40
CA ASN A 108 -21.20 -9.82 2.16
C ASN A 108 -21.52 -10.65 3.42
N PRO A 109 -20.76 -10.54 4.52
CA PRO A 109 -21.09 -11.24 5.76
C PRO A 109 -22.49 -10.93 6.31
N LEU A 110 -23.10 -9.79 5.96
CA LEU A 110 -24.50 -9.48 6.31
C LEU A 110 -25.48 -10.50 5.71
N ILE A 111 -25.23 -11.02 4.51
CA ILE A 111 -26.06 -12.07 3.88
C ILE A 111 -26.09 -13.31 4.79
N TYR A 112 -24.91 -13.72 5.24
CA TYR A 112 -24.76 -14.88 6.10
C TYR A 112 -25.47 -14.68 7.45
N VAL A 113 -25.31 -13.50 8.07
CA VAL A 113 -25.97 -13.19 9.35
C VAL A 113 -27.49 -13.13 9.17
N ALA A 114 -27.98 -12.49 8.11
CA ALA A 114 -29.40 -12.41 7.80
C ALA A 114 -30.05 -13.80 7.70
N MET A 115 -29.37 -14.75 7.04
CA MET A 115 -29.83 -16.13 6.86
C MET A 115 -29.82 -16.98 8.15
N ARG A 116 -29.24 -16.48 9.23
CA ARG A 116 -29.22 -17.13 10.56
C ARG A 116 -29.93 -16.32 11.65
N SER A 117 -30.44 -15.14 11.29
CA SER A 117 -31.22 -14.28 12.18
C SER A 117 -32.66 -14.76 12.31
N GLU A 118 -33.39 -14.15 13.24
CA GLU A 118 -34.86 -14.32 13.35
C GLU A 118 -35.59 -13.85 12.09
N MET A 119 -34.98 -12.96 11.29
CA MET A 119 -35.51 -12.48 10.01
C MET A 119 -35.34 -13.48 8.86
N LYS A 120 -34.73 -14.65 9.09
CA LYS A 120 -34.49 -15.67 8.06
C LYS A 120 -35.73 -15.99 7.20
N PRO A 121 -36.95 -16.20 7.74
CA PRO A 121 -38.12 -16.52 6.91
C PRO A 121 -38.44 -15.41 5.90
N THR A 122 -38.38 -14.16 6.34
CA THR A 122 -38.59 -12.97 5.51
C THR A 122 -37.51 -12.82 4.45
N VAL A 123 -36.24 -12.98 4.85
CA VAL A 123 -35.09 -12.91 3.94
C VAL A 123 -35.19 -13.98 2.85
N VAL A 124 -35.55 -15.21 3.22
CA VAL A 124 -35.74 -16.31 2.25
C VAL A 124 -36.90 -16.03 1.29
N ALA A 125 -38.02 -15.50 1.78
CA ALA A 125 -39.14 -15.11 0.93
C ALA A 125 -38.75 -14.02 -0.08
N ASN A 126 -38.01 -13.00 0.38
CA ASN A 126 -37.51 -11.93 -0.47
C ASN A 126 -36.53 -12.45 -1.53
N ILE A 127 -35.59 -13.33 -1.15
CA ILE A 127 -34.64 -13.93 -2.09
C ILE A 127 -35.36 -14.67 -3.22
N LYS A 128 -36.45 -15.39 -2.91
CA LYS A 128 -37.23 -16.13 -3.94
C LYS A 128 -37.90 -15.22 -4.97
N GLN A 129 -38.17 -13.96 -4.62
CA GLN A 129 -38.79 -12.97 -5.50
C GLN A 129 -37.76 -12.19 -6.35
N LEU A 130 -36.46 -12.28 -6.02
CA LEU A 130 -35.40 -11.59 -6.75
C LEU A 130 -35.11 -12.24 -8.12
N PRO A 131 -34.49 -11.52 -9.06
CA PRO A 131 -34.00 -12.09 -10.32
C PRO A 131 -33.08 -13.30 -10.10
N LYS A 132 -33.09 -14.25 -11.06
CA LYS A 132 -32.34 -15.53 -10.95
C LYS A 132 -30.83 -15.32 -10.79
N GLU A 133 -30.32 -14.24 -11.37
CA GLU A 133 -28.93 -13.82 -11.30
C GLU A 133 -28.54 -13.53 -9.84
N ILE A 134 -29.37 -12.75 -9.14
CA ILE A 134 -29.17 -12.41 -7.72
C ILE A 134 -29.30 -13.64 -6.84
N GLN A 135 -30.32 -14.48 -7.09
CA GLN A 135 -30.49 -15.74 -6.36
C GLN A 135 -29.24 -16.63 -6.49
N THR A 136 -28.69 -16.74 -7.70
CA THR A 136 -27.48 -17.55 -7.97
C THR A 136 -26.26 -16.99 -7.24
N TYR A 137 -26.06 -15.68 -7.26
CA TYR A 137 -25.01 -14.99 -6.51
C TYR A 137 -25.09 -15.29 -5.01
N LEU A 138 -26.26 -15.10 -4.40
CA LEU A 138 -26.48 -15.33 -2.97
C LEU A 138 -26.25 -16.79 -2.58
N MET A 139 -26.74 -17.73 -3.38
CA MET A 139 -26.54 -19.16 -3.15
C MET A 139 -25.06 -19.56 -3.28
N LYS A 140 -24.33 -18.98 -4.24
CA LYS A 140 -22.88 -19.19 -4.37
C LYS A 140 -22.15 -18.70 -3.12
N TYR A 141 -22.46 -17.50 -2.63
CA TYR A 141 -21.87 -16.96 -1.41
C TYR A 141 -22.18 -17.83 -0.18
N LEU A 142 -23.45 -18.23 0.01
CA LEU A 142 -23.85 -19.06 1.14
C LEU A 142 -23.16 -20.44 1.13
N LYS A 143 -23.06 -21.10 -0.03
CA LYS A 143 -22.31 -22.36 -0.16
C LYS A 143 -20.84 -22.19 0.21
N TRP A 144 -20.21 -21.13 -0.27
CA TRP A 144 -18.82 -20.80 0.09
C TRP A 144 -18.66 -20.62 1.61
N THR A 145 -19.57 -19.88 2.27
CA THR A 145 -19.51 -19.72 3.73
C THR A 145 -19.73 -21.03 4.50
N GLN A 146 -20.63 -21.91 4.03
CA GLN A 146 -20.85 -23.24 4.63
C GLN A 146 -19.61 -24.13 4.53
N GLN A 147 -18.90 -24.09 3.39
CA GLN A 147 -17.65 -24.83 3.21
C GLN A 147 -16.55 -24.34 4.16
N GLN A 148 -16.47 -23.02 4.39
CA GLN A 148 -15.52 -22.45 5.35
C GLN A 148 -15.80 -22.88 6.80
N GLU A 149 -17.07 -23.05 7.18
CA GLU A 149 -17.44 -23.58 8.49
C GLU A 149 -17.14 -25.08 8.62
N ALA A 150 -17.45 -25.87 7.58
CA ALA A 150 -17.20 -27.31 7.58
C ALA A 150 -15.70 -27.63 7.73
N ASN A 151 -14.84 -26.84 7.08
CA ASN A 151 -13.38 -26.97 7.20
C ASN A 151 -12.86 -26.70 8.62
N GLN A 152 -13.62 -25.98 9.47
CA GLN A 152 -13.22 -25.68 10.86
C GLN A 152 -13.68 -26.75 11.85
N GLN A 153 -14.70 -27.53 11.53
CA GLN A 153 -15.26 -28.57 12.41
C GLN A 153 -14.62 -29.95 12.21
N ALA A 154 -13.69 -30.12 11.25
CA ALA A 154 -12.99 -31.38 11.05
C ALA A 154 -12.05 -31.69 12.23
N PRO A 155 -12.25 -32.79 12.99
CA PRO A 155 -11.36 -33.18 14.08
C PRO A 155 -10.00 -33.64 13.53
N ALA A 156 -8.93 -33.33 14.28
CA ALA A 156 -7.57 -33.77 13.94
C ALA A 156 -7.47 -35.31 13.90
N PRO A 157 -6.74 -35.90 12.94
CA PRO A 157 -6.64 -37.35 12.81
C PRO A 157 -5.91 -37.97 14.00
N ALA A 158 -6.57 -38.92 14.68
CA ALA A 158 -6.01 -39.71 15.76
C ALA A 158 -5.04 -40.78 15.22
N VAL A 159 -3.82 -40.81 15.75
CA VAL A 159 -2.76 -41.77 15.40
C VAL A 159 -2.99 -43.06 16.20
N SER A 160 -3.20 -44.19 15.52
CA SER A 160 -3.33 -45.51 16.13
C SER A 160 -2.18 -46.42 15.69
N SER A 161 -1.42 -46.93 16.65
CA SER A 161 -0.28 -47.85 16.50
C SER A 161 -0.71 -49.30 16.77
N ALA A 162 -0.35 -50.24 15.89
CA ALA A 162 -0.42 -51.67 16.18
C ALA A 162 0.79 -52.43 15.58
N GLN A 163 1.49 -53.17 16.44
CA GLN A 163 2.53 -54.16 16.13
C GLN A 163 1.91 -55.49 15.70
N SER A 164 2.61 -56.29 14.90
CA SER A 164 2.50 -57.76 14.97
C SER A 164 3.75 -58.48 14.45
N THR A 165 3.97 -59.67 15.00
CA THR A 165 5.17 -60.51 15.06
C THR A 165 5.18 -61.66 14.04
N ALA A 166 6.38 -62.17 13.69
CA ALA A 166 6.64 -63.42 12.95
C ALA A 166 6.21 -64.70 13.73
N PRO A 167 6.11 -65.93 13.15
CA PRO A 167 7.30 -66.83 13.00
C PRO A 167 7.28 -68.04 11.97
N SER A 168 8.49 -68.44 11.51
CA SER A 168 9.16 -69.78 11.42
C SER A 168 8.67 -71.07 10.64
N THR A 169 9.49 -71.50 9.64
CA THR A 169 10.12 -72.86 9.29
C THR A 169 9.28 -74.15 8.96
N PRO A 170 9.87 -75.29 8.45
CA PRO A 170 10.68 -75.59 7.23
C PRO A 170 10.37 -76.97 6.53
N GLU A 171 10.86 -77.28 5.31
CA GLU A 171 11.00 -78.69 4.83
C GLU A 171 12.06 -78.92 3.73
N LYS A 172 12.51 -80.19 3.54
CA LYS A 172 13.85 -80.70 3.15
C LYS A 172 14.11 -81.07 1.66
N ALA A 173 15.43 -81.08 1.33
CA ALA A 173 16.23 -81.90 0.36
C ALA A 173 16.32 -81.46 -1.13
N PRO A 174 17.37 -81.84 -1.93
CA PRO A 174 18.57 -82.68 -1.67
C PRO A 174 19.94 -81.95 -1.85
N LEU A 175 21.04 -82.58 -1.37
CA LEU A 175 22.18 -81.87 -0.75
C LEU A 175 23.50 -81.71 -1.54
N ALA A 176 23.72 -82.30 -2.72
CA ALA A 176 25.07 -82.28 -3.34
C ALA A 176 25.23 -81.26 -4.50
N ASP A 177 24.34 -81.26 -5.51
CA ASP A 177 24.41 -80.28 -6.61
C ASP A 177 23.95 -78.88 -6.18
N ASN A 178 23.03 -78.82 -5.22
CA ASN A 178 22.58 -77.57 -4.63
C ASN A 178 23.70 -76.88 -3.85
N GLN A 179 24.63 -77.58 -3.22
CA GLN A 179 25.73 -76.93 -2.49
C GLN A 179 26.70 -76.19 -3.41
N LYS A 180 26.98 -76.73 -4.60
CA LYS A 180 27.82 -76.05 -5.59
C LYS A 180 27.12 -74.82 -6.19
N ILE A 181 25.83 -74.95 -6.52
CA ILE A 181 25.00 -73.82 -6.99
C ILE A 181 24.82 -72.77 -5.88
N ILE A 182 24.66 -73.18 -4.63
CA ILE A 182 24.57 -72.29 -3.46
C ILE A 182 25.90 -71.57 -3.25
N ALA A 183 27.04 -72.25 -3.37
CA ALA A 183 28.36 -71.63 -3.24
C ALA A 183 28.63 -70.61 -4.36
N GLU A 184 28.30 -70.93 -5.62
CA GLU A 184 28.40 -69.99 -6.75
C GLU A 184 27.45 -68.80 -6.59
N LYS A 185 26.20 -69.03 -6.16
CA LYS A 185 25.25 -67.96 -5.87
C LYS A 185 25.69 -67.11 -4.68
N GLN A 186 26.28 -67.70 -3.63
CA GLN A 186 26.84 -66.97 -2.49
C GLN A 186 28.05 -66.13 -2.90
N ALA A 187 28.93 -66.64 -3.76
CA ALA A 187 30.04 -65.88 -4.32
C ALA A 187 29.54 -64.71 -5.19
N ARG A 188 28.52 -64.93 -6.02
CA ARG A 188 27.88 -63.87 -6.81
C ARG A 188 27.21 -62.81 -5.93
N ILE A 189 26.52 -63.24 -4.86
CA ILE A 189 25.91 -62.34 -3.87
C ILE A 189 26.97 -61.51 -3.15
N ALA A 190 28.11 -62.11 -2.78
CA ALA A 190 29.21 -61.39 -2.15
C ALA A 190 29.82 -60.33 -3.09
N LEU A 191 29.98 -60.67 -4.36
CA LEU A 191 30.46 -59.74 -5.39
C LEU A 191 29.47 -58.58 -5.59
N LEU A 192 28.17 -58.88 -5.75
CA LEU A 192 27.13 -57.86 -5.89
C LEU A 192 27.02 -56.97 -4.65
N LYS A 193 27.15 -57.52 -3.43
CA LYS A 193 27.20 -56.73 -2.19
C LYS A 193 28.39 -55.78 -2.17
N SER A 194 29.55 -56.22 -2.67
CA SER A 194 30.74 -55.36 -2.77
C SER A 194 30.56 -54.24 -3.81
N GLU A 195 29.89 -54.52 -4.94
CA GLU A 195 29.57 -53.54 -5.97
C GLU A 195 28.52 -52.53 -5.50
N ILE A 196 27.50 -52.99 -4.76
CA ILE A 196 26.50 -52.13 -4.12
C ILE A 196 27.18 -51.22 -3.09
N SER A 197 28.04 -51.77 -2.22
CA SER A 197 28.77 -50.98 -1.23
C SER A 197 29.71 -49.95 -1.88
N ALA A 198 30.39 -50.32 -2.97
CA ALA A 198 31.20 -49.38 -3.76
C ALA A 198 30.35 -48.28 -4.42
N SER A 199 29.15 -48.62 -4.88
CA SER A 199 28.21 -47.68 -5.51
C SER A 199 27.58 -46.74 -4.50
N GLU A 200 27.22 -47.23 -3.31
CA GLU A 200 26.74 -46.43 -2.17
C GLU A 200 27.81 -45.47 -1.66
N SER A 201 29.07 -45.90 -1.64
CA SER A 201 30.22 -45.05 -1.31
C SER A 201 30.40 -43.92 -2.34
N LYS A 202 30.32 -44.23 -3.64
CA LYS A 202 30.33 -43.20 -4.71
C LYS A 202 29.14 -42.25 -4.61
N LEU A 203 27.95 -42.76 -4.33
CA LEU A 203 26.75 -41.94 -4.15
C LEU A 203 26.89 -40.99 -2.95
N SER A 204 27.47 -41.48 -1.85
CA SER A 204 27.73 -40.66 -0.66
C SER A 204 28.76 -39.58 -0.93
N GLN A 205 29.83 -39.90 -1.68
CA GLN A 205 30.83 -38.91 -2.11
C GLN A 205 30.24 -37.85 -3.04
N LEU A 206 29.36 -38.24 -3.99
CA LEU A 206 28.69 -37.30 -4.88
C LEU A 206 27.69 -36.40 -4.13
N LYS A 207 26.94 -36.96 -3.16
CA LYS A 207 26.06 -36.18 -2.28
C LYS A 207 26.85 -35.17 -1.44
N GLN A 208 28.00 -35.58 -0.91
CA GLN A 208 28.90 -34.70 -0.17
C GLN A 208 29.46 -33.58 -1.07
N GLN A 209 29.94 -33.91 -2.28
CA GLN A 209 30.41 -32.91 -3.24
C GLN A 209 29.32 -31.94 -3.70
N LEU A 210 28.07 -32.40 -3.79
CA LEU A 210 26.92 -31.54 -4.10
C LEU A 210 26.61 -30.61 -2.93
N ALA A 211 26.64 -31.11 -1.69
CA ALA A 211 26.43 -30.32 -0.48
C ALA A 211 27.53 -29.26 -0.30
N ASP A 212 28.79 -29.63 -0.50
CA ASP A 212 29.94 -28.73 -0.38
C ASP A 212 29.95 -27.65 -1.49
N LYS A 213 29.48 -28.00 -2.71
CA LYS A 213 29.29 -27.02 -3.80
C LYS A 213 28.07 -26.11 -3.57
N SER A 214 27.00 -26.64 -2.99
CA SER A 214 25.77 -25.89 -2.72
C SER A 214 25.93 -24.88 -1.57
N SER A 215 26.66 -25.25 -0.50
CA SER A 215 26.88 -24.37 0.66
C SER A 215 27.92 -23.27 0.36
N ASN A 216 29.06 -23.61 -0.26
CA ASN A 216 30.15 -22.64 -0.46
C ASN A 216 29.94 -21.59 -1.58
N GLN A 217 29.04 -21.81 -2.55
CA GLN A 217 28.78 -20.82 -3.62
C GLN A 217 27.53 -19.97 -3.42
N SER A 218 26.52 -20.47 -2.69
CA SER A 218 25.26 -19.75 -2.53
C SER A 218 25.22 -18.93 -1.24
N GLU A 219 25.78 -19.43 -0.14
CA GLU A 219 25.70 -18.74 1.16
C GLU A 219 26.65 -17.54 1.22
N ASP A 220 27.90 -17.67 0.77
CA ASP A 220 28.88 -16.56 0.81
C ASP A 220 28.55 -15.42 -0.15
N LYS A 221 28.05 -15.73 -1.36
CA LYS A 221 27.67 -14.70 -2.34
C LYS A 221 26.36 -14.02 -1.96
N ASN A 222 25.37 -14.77 -1.48
CA ASN A 222 24.13 -14.17 -1.01
C ASN A 222 24.34 -13.40 0.28
N SER A 223 25.18 -13.89 1.19
CA SER A 223 25.62 -13.18 2.39
C SER A 223 26.28 -11.83 2.03
N ALA A 224 27.29 -11.83 1.16
CA ALA A 224 27.97 -10.60 0.76
C ALA A 224 27.05 -9.61 0.02
N ILE A 225 26.11 -10.10 -0.80
CA ILE A 225 25.12 -9.25 -1.49
C ILE A 225 24.11 -8.69 -0.47
N ILE A 226 23.61 -9.50 0.45
CA ILE A 226 22.69 -9.08 1.51
C ILE A 226 23.35 -8.04 2.40
N ASP A 227 24.59 -8.28 2.86
CA ASP A 227 25.33 -7.34 3.70
C ASP A 227 25.56 -6.00 2.99
N ASN A 228 25.87 -6.03 1.69
CA ASN A 228 26.07 -4.81 0.91
C ASN A 228 24.74 -4.05 0.69
N ILE A 229 23.63 -4.77 0.46
CA ILE A 229 22.29 -4.19 0.37
C ILE A 229 21.85 -3.60 1.71
N GLU A 230 22.06 -4.29 2.84
CA GLU A 230 21.75 -3.80 4.18
C GLU A 230 22.58 -2.55 4.52
N THR A 231 23.83 -2.51 4.10
CA THR A 231 24.71 -1.34 4.26
C THR A 231 24.22 -0.15 3.42
N LEU A 232 23.84 -0.38 2.16
CA LEU A 232 23.25 0.65 1.29
C LEU A 232 21.93 1.16 1.83
N ILE A 233 21.03 0.27 2.27
CA ILE A 233 19.76 0.63 2.91
C ILE A 233 20.02 1.48 4.16
N SER A 234 20.95 1.06 5.03
CA SER A 234 21.29 1.80 6.25
C SER A 234 21.82 3.20 5.93
N LYS A 235 22.68 3.32 4.92
CA LYS A 235 23.20 4.61 4.45
C LYS A 235 22.07 5.50 3.90
N THR A 236 21.19 4.97 3.06
CA THR A 236 20.07 5.73 2.49
C THR A 236 19.05 6.15 3.55
N VAL A 237 18.78 5.30 4.55
CA VAL A 237 17.91 5.64 5.68
C VAL A 237 18.52 6.77 6.52
N SER A 238 19.83 6.71 6.77
CA SER A 238 20.56 7.76 7.48
C SER A 238 20.54 9.09 6.71
N GLU A 239 20.84 9.06 5.41
CA GLU A 239 20.79 10.25 4.54
C GLU A 239 19.37 10.85 4.50
N LYS A 240 18.34 10.02 4.40
CA LYS A 240 16.94 10.46 4.46
C LYS A 240 16.60 11.13 5.80
N ALA A 241 17.10 10.59 6.92
CA ALA A 241 16.91 11.19 8.23
C ALA A 241 17.60 12.57 8.31
N GLN A 242 18.84 12.67 7.84
CA GLN A 242 19.59 13.92 7.79
C GLN A 242 18.91 14.98 6.90
N PHE A 243 18.39 14.60 5.73
CA PHE A 243 17.64 15.53 4.87
C PHE A 243 16.34 15.99 5.50
N LYS A 244 15.65 15.11 6.24
CA LYS A 244 14.44 15.48 6.98
C LYS A 244 14.76 16.48 8.10
N GLU A 245 15.87 16.27 8.80
CA GLU A 245 16.39 17.19 9.82
C GLU A 245 16.68 18.57 9.21
N GLN A 246 17.43 18.62 8.10
CA GLN A 246 17.76 19.86 7.38
C GLN A 246 16.50 20.59 6.89
N LEU A 247 15.51 19.84 6.39
CA LEU A 247 14.25 20.42 5.93
C LEU A 247 13.43 21.02 7.09
N ASN A 248 13.45 20.38 8.26
CA ASN A 248 12.82 20.92 9.46
C ASN A 248 13.53 22.19 9.95
N GLN A 249 14.86 22.21 9.96
CA GLN A 249 15.64 23.41 10.28
C GLN A 249 15.30 24.57 9.34
N LYS A 250 15.27 24.33 8.01
CA LYS A 250 14.90 25.36 7.03
C LYS A 250 13.45 25.84 7.15
N ARG A 251 12.52 24.98 7.56
CA ARG A 251 11.15 25.39 7.87
C ARG A 251 11.09 26.30 9.11
N SER A 252 11.91 26.02 10.12
CA SER A 252 12.01 26.88 11.31
C SER A 252 12.56 28.26 10.94
N GLU A 253 13.67 28.30 10.18
CA GLU A 253 14.26 29.56 9.68
C GLU A 253 13.25 30.37 8.84
N LEU A 254 12.45 29.71 8.00
CA LEU A 254 11.40 30.36 7.21
C LEU A 254 10.29 30.95 8.10
N GLU A 255 9.93 30.28 9.17
CA GLU A 255 8.87 30.76 10.06
C GLU A 255 9.37 31.95 10.91
N GLU A 256 10.62 31.90 11.36
CA GLU A 256 11.28 33.04 12.03
C GLU A 256 11.32 34.28 11.12
N THR A 257 11.70 34.11 9.85
CA THR A 257 11.73 35.22 8.89
C THR A 257 10.33 35.76 8.57
N LYS A 258 9.29 34.92 8.51
CA LYS A 258 7.90 35.40 8.39
C LYS A 258 7.47 36.23 9.60
N ILE A 259 7.82 35.79 10.81
CA ILE A 259 7.53 36.53 12.03
C ILE A 259 8.23 37.90 11.99
N GLU A 260 9.47 37.94 11.53
CA GLU A 260 10.23 39.19 11.39
C GLU A 260 9.61 40.13 10.33
N LEU A 261 9.14 39.58 9.21
CA LEU A 261 8.41 40.33 8.18
C LEU A 261 7.06 40.87 8.70
N ALA A 262 6.32 40.09 9.47
CA ALA A 262 5.08 40.51 10.12
C ALA A 262 5.33 41.67 11.10
N LYS A 263 6.42 41.59 11.91
CA LYS A 263 6.85 42.69 12.78
C LYS A 263 7.16 43.95 11.99
N MET A 264 7.93 43.84 10.90
CA MET A 264 8.23 44.98 10.02
C MET A 264 6.97 45.58 9.38
N THR A 265 6.02 44.75 8.97
CA THR A 265 4.74 45.21 8.39
C THR A 265 3.93 45.99 9.43
N GLY A 266 3.87 45.51 10.68
CA GLY A 266 3.25 46.23 11.79
C GLY A 266 3.91 47.59 12.07
N ILE A 267 5.25 47.65 11.99
CA ILE A 267 5.99 48.92 12.12
C ILE A 267 5.62 49.89 11.00
N VAL A 268 5.53 49.42 9.75
CA VAL A 268 5.10 50.26 8.61
C VAL A 268 3.68 50.79 8.79
N GLU A 269 2.76 49.98 9.33
CA GLU A 269 1.39 50.39 9.60
C GLU A 269 1.32 51.46 10.71
N VAL A 270 2.11 51.32 11.77
CA VAL A 270 2.25 52.33 12.84
C VAL A 270 2.79 53.63 12.27
N LEU A 271 3.78 53.57 11.38
CA LEU A 271 4.35 54.76 10.72
C LEU A 271 3.35 55.43 9.78
N SER A 272 2.54 54.67 9.04
CA SER A 272 1.46 55.22 8.24
C SER A 272 0.44 55.96 9.12
N LYS A 273 0.08 55.39 10.27
CA LYS A 273 -0.81 56.04 11.26
C LYS A 273 -0.19 57.30 11.87
N LEU A 274 1.10 57.28 12.19
CA LEU A 274 1.82 58.43 12.72
C LEU A 274 1.97 59.55 11.69
N ARG A 275 2.27 59.23 10.43
CA ARG A 275 2.30 60.19 9.32
C ARG A 275 0.95 60.85 9.11
N ASN A 276 -0.13 60.06 9.07
CA ASN A 276 -1.49 60.58 8.95
C ASN A 276 -1.89 61.46 10.16
N LYS A 277 -1.30 61.23 11.34
CA LYS A 277 -1.48 62.07 12.52
C LYS A 277 -0.62 63.33 12.49
N SER A 278 0.63 63.28 12.00
CA SER A 278 1.47 64.47 11.87
C SER A 278 0.96 65.43 10.81
N GLU A 279 0.32 64.92 9.75
CA GLU A 279 -0.40 65.73 8.75
C GLU A 279 -1.62 66.47 9.36
N ASN A 280 -2.06 66.12 10.58
CA ASN A 280 -3.21 66.70 11.27
C ASN A 280 -2.87 67.50 12.56
N ASN A 281 -1.59 67.83 12.81
CA ASN A 281 -1.06 68.58 13.97
C ASN A 281 -1.30 67.97 15.37
N GLU A 282 -0.19 67.55 16.03
CA GLU A 282 0.07 67.40 17.48
C GLU A 282 0.87 66.11 17.80
N VAL A 283 2.15 66.03 17.40
CA VAL A 283 3.08 65.05 17.99
C VAL A 283 4.46 65.68 18.16
N SER A 284 5.02 65.58 19.38
CA SER A 284 6.33 66.12 19.74
C SER A 284 7.46 65.47 18.92
N SER A 285 8.39 66.29 18.41
CA SER A 285 9.36 65.89 17.38
C SER A 285 10.38 64.84 17.84
N GLU A 286 10.59 64.66 19.15
CA GLU A 286 11.53 63.69 19.71
C GLU A 286 11.09 62.24 19.47
N LYS A 287 9.79 61.94 19.62
CA LYS A 287 9.26 60.58 19.44
C LYS A 287 9.29 60.15 17.96
N LEU A 288 9.06 61.12 17.06
CA LEU A 288 9.22 60.96 15.62
C LEU A 288 10.69 60.68 15.22
N THR A 289 11.65 61.25 15.94
CA THR A 289 13.07 61.07 15.65
C THR A 289 13.55 59.69 16.11
N GLU A 290 13.08 59.21 17.26
CA GLU A 290 13.37 57.85 17.74
C GLU A 290 12.77 56.76 16.83
N ASP A 291 11.51 56.94 16.41
CA ASP A 291 10.84 56.01 15.50
C ASP A 291 11.44 56.02 14.09
N TYR A 292 11.93 57.19 13.61
CA TYR A 292 12.67 57.30 12.36
C TYR A 292 14.01 56.54 12.40
N ASN A 293 14.75 56.63 13.51
CA ASN A 293 16.02 55.90 13.65
C ASN A 293 15.82 54.39 13.71
N LYS A 294 14.79 53.91 14.42
CA LYS A 294 14.41 52.47 14.43
C LYS A 294 14.00 51.98 13.04
N LEU A 295 13.30 52.83 12.27
CA LEU A 295 12.92 52.52 10.90
C LEU A 295 14.12 52.49 9.95
N LYS A 296 15.06 53.44 10.09
CA LYS A 296 16.28 53.50 9.29
C LYS A 296 17.13 52.23 9.48
N GLU A 297 17.28 51.80 10.72
CA GLU A 297 18.02 50.57 11.06
C GLU A 297 17.32 49.29 10.52
N ALA A 298 15.98 49.27 10.52
CA ALA A 298 15.21 48.17 9.92
C ALA A 298 15.27 48.17 8.37
N ILE A 299 15.32 49.34 7.73
CA ILE A 299 15.45 49.48 6.27
C ILE A 299 16.87 49.12 5.81
N GLU A 300 17.91 49.45 6.59
CA GLU A 300 19.30 49.09 6.27
C GLU A 300 19.54 47.57 6.29
N LYS A 301 18.77 46.79 7.07
CA LYS A 301 18.84 45.31 7.10
C LYS A 301 18.04 44.62 5.98
N ARG A 302 17.22 45.36 5.24
CA ARG A 302 16.32 44.83 4.19
C ARG A 302 17.06 44.17 3.01
N PRO A 303 18.19 44.72 2.49
CA PRO A 303 18.93 44.11 1.39
C PRO A 303 19.53 42.75 1.76
N GLU A 304 19.97 42.57 3.01
CA GLU A 304 20.51 41.29 3.51
C GLU A 304 19.42 40.22 3.59
N LEU A 305 18.20 40.59 4.00
CA LEU A 305 17.06 39.66 4.02
C LEU A 305 16.68 39.20 2.60
N TYR A 306 16.66 40.10 1.61
CA TYR A 306 16.41 39.72 0.22
C TYR A 306 17.53 38.84 -0.36
N LYS A 307 18.78 39.12 0.00
CA LYS A 307 19.94 38.29 -0.38
C LYS A 307 19.85 36.89 0.24
N ASN A 308 19.50 36.79 1.52
CA ASN A 308 19.32 35.51 2.21
C ASN A 308 18.16 34.69 1.62
N ILE A 309 17.05 35.35 1.26
CA ILE A 309 15.93 34.68 0.57
C ILE A 309 16.36 34.18 -0.81
N ALA A 310 17.12 34.98 -1.58
CA ALA A 310 17.62 34.57 -2.88
C ALA A 310 18.59 33.38 -2.81
N GLU A 311 19.51 33.38 -1.83
CA GLU A 311 20.42 32.26 -1.56
C GLU A 311 19.67 31.00 -1.13
N LEU A 312 18.68 31.13 -0.24
CA LEU A 312 17.82 30.01 0.17
C LEU A 312 17.06 29.41 -1.02
N ASN A 313 16.50 30.25 -1.90
CA ASN A 313 15.80 29.79 -3.10
C ASN A 313 16.73 29.07 -4.09
N LEU A 314 17.96 29.56 -4.27
CA LEU A 314 18.97 28.91 -5.10
C LEU A 314 19.31 27.51 -4.54
N ASN A 315 19.53 27.43 -3.22
CA ASN A 315 19.90 26.20 -2.55
C ASN A 315 18.76 25.15 -2.59
N ILE A 316 17.50 25.60 -2.44
CA ILE A 316 16.32 24.75 -2.62
C ILE A 316 16.25 24.20 -4.06
N LYS A 317 16.56 25.02 -5.06
CA LYS A 317 16.57 24.62 -6.47
C LYS A 317 17.65 23.57 -6.76
N GLU A 318 18.84 23.73 -6.18
CA GLU A 318 19.92 22.75 -6.29
C GLU A 318 19.58 21.42 -5.61
N GLN A 319 18.97 21.47 -4.42
CA GLN A 319 18.51 20.26 -3.72
C GLN A 319 17.42 19.52 -4.49
N LYS A 320 16.48 20.25 -5.12
CA LYS A 320 15.50 19.65 -6.03
C LYS A 320 16.19 18.95 -7.21
N ALA A 321 17.18 19.58 -7.83
CA ALA A 321 17.92 18.98 -8.94
C ALA A 321 18.67 17.69 -8.53
N LYS A 322 19.27 17.67 -7.33
CA LYS A 322 19.90 16.48 -6.76
C LYS A 322 18.89 15.36 -6.50
N ASN A 323 17.74 15.67 -5.90
CA ASN A 323 16.68 14.69 -5.68
C ASN A 323 16.14 14.11 -7.00
N THR A 324 15.97 14.93 -8.04
CA THR A 324 15.56 14.43 -9.37
C THR A 324 16.59 13.48 -9.97
N LYS A 325 17.89 13.75 -9.82
CA LYS A 325 18.95 12.84 -10.26
C LYS A 325 18.93 11.51 -9.50
N LEU A 326 18.78 11.56 -8.17
CA LEU A 326 18.65 10.37 -7.33
C LEU A 326 17.42 9.53 -7.70
N SER A 327 16.28 10.20 -7.96
CA SER A 327 15.06 9.52 -8.39
C SER A 327 15.22 8.81 -9.73
N LYS A 328 15.90 9.43 -10.71
CA LYS A 328 16.25 8.78 -11.98
C LYS A 328 17.18 7.59 -11.79
N SER A 329 18.15 7.68 -10.88
CA SER A 329 19.06 6.57 -10.57
C SER A 329 18.32 5.40 -9.91
N LEU A 330 17.34 5.67 -9.05
CA LEU A 330 16.47 4.66 -8.45
C LEU A 330 15.60 3.96 -9.50
N GLU A 331 15.05 4.72 -10.45
CA GLU A 331 14.24 4.12 -11.53
C GLU A 331 15.09 3.20 -12.41
N LYS A 332 16.31 3.61 -12.74
CA LYS A 332 17.25 2.77 -13.49
C LYS A 332 17.60 1.48 -12.74
N MET A 333 17.88 1.56 -11.44
CA MET A 333 18.13 0.35 -10.63
C MET A 333 16.91 -0.57 -10.56
N LYS A 334 15.70 0.00 -10.56
CA LYS A 334 14.45 -0.79 -10.60
C LYS A 334 14.30 -1.54 -11.93
N GLU A 335 14.56 -0.87 -13.05
CA GLU A 335 14.57 -1.49 -14.38
C GLU A 335 15.61 -2.62 -14.46
N GLU A 336 16.83 -2.39 -13.95
CA GLU A 336 17.89 -3.40 -13.89
C GLU A 336 17.48 -4.62 -13.03
N LEU A 337 16.80 -4.40 -11.91
CA LEU A 337 16.29 -5.47 -11.05
C LEU A 337 15.17 -6.27 -11.74
N GLU A 338 14.28 -5.59 -12.46
CA GLU A 338 13.16 -6.22 -13.18
C GLU A 338 13.66 -7.08 -14.35
N VAL A 339 14.71 -6.64 -15.04
CA VAL A 339 15.42 -7.44 -16.05
C VAL A 339 16.08 -8.67 -15.42
N ALA A 340 16.71 -8.52 -14.24
CA ALA A 340 17.30 -9.66 -13.53
C ALA A 340 16.26 -10.72 -13.15
N ILE A 341 15.11 -10.29 -12.63
CA ILE A 341 13.96 -11.17 -12.31
C ILE A 341 13.44 -11.88 -13.56
N GLN A 342 13.33 -11.19 -14.70
CA GLN A 342 12.91 -11.81 -15.95
C GLN A 342 13.91 -12.86 -16.45
N ILE A 343 15.21 -12.61 -16.32
CA ILE A 343 16.25 -13.59 -16.69
C ILE A 343 16.16 -14.85 -15.82
N GLU A 344 15.95 -14.68 -14.51
CA GLU A 344 15.78 -15.80 -13.57
C GLU A 344 14.53 -16.63 -13.92
N SER A 345 13.39 -15.97 -14.20
CA SER A 345 12.15 -16.66 -14.61
C SER A 345 12.30 -17.45 -15.92
N LYS A 346 13.12 -16.98 -16.86
CA LYS A 346 13.42 -17.69 -18.11
C LYS A 346 14.33 -18.89 -17.88
N TYR A 347 15.26 -18.81 -16.93
CA TYR A 347 16.11 -19.94 -16.53
C TYR A 347 15.30 -21.05 -15.84
N ASP A 348 14.35 -20.68 -14.97
CA ASP A 348 13.43 -21.64 -14.34
C ASP A 348 12.50 -22.30 -15.35
N SER A 349 12.05 -21.55 -16.36
CA SER A 349 11.20 -22.07 -17.44
C SER A 349 11.98 -23.03 -18.36
N ALA A 350 13.25 -22.75 -18.66
CA ALA A 350 14.12 -23.62 -19.45
C ALA A 350 14.49 -24.93 -18.70
N SER A 351 14.56 -24.90 -17.36
CA SER A 351 14.78 -26.08 -16.53
C SER A 351 13.56 -27.02 -16.50
N ASN A 352 12.35 -26.50 -16.75
CA ASN A 352 11.10 -27.27 -16.69
C ASN A 352 10.59 -27.73 -18.07
N ALA A 353 11.17 -27.26 -19.18
CA ALA A 353 10.73 -27.59 -20.54
C ALA A 353 11.31 -28.92 -21.10
N SER A 354 11.99 -29.74 -20.30
CA SER A 354 12.57 -31.02 -20.74
C SER A 354 11.69 -32.26 -20.44
N ALA A 355 10.42 -32.08 -20.04
CA ALA A 355 9.60 -33.19 -19.52
C ALA A 355 8.15 -33.22 -20.02
N GLU A 356 7.87 -32.85 -21.28
CA GLU A 356 6.56 -33.10 -21.90
C GLU A 356 6.72 -33.80 -23.25
N GLU A 357 6.70 -35.14 -23.20
CA GLU A 357 6.55 -36.01 -24.35
C GLU A 357 5.07 -36.44 -24.44
N LYS A 358 4.49 -36.31 -25.64
CA LYS A 358 3.07 -36.53 -25.94
C LYS A 358 2.65 -38.00 -25.74
N GLU A 359 1.52 -38.21 -25.06
CA GLU A 359 0.82 -39.51 -25.03
C GLU A 359 0.20 -39.84 -26.40
N PRO A 360 0.41 -41.06 -26.94
CA PRO A 360 -0.44 -41.60 -27.99
C PRO A 360 -1.62 -42.38 -27.40
N GLU A 361 -2.77 -42.30 -28.06
CA GLU A 361 -3.95 -43.14 -27.80
C GLU A 361 -3.57 -44.62 -27.94
N ILE A 362 -3.71 -45.40 -26.86
CA ILE A 362 -3.50 -46.85 -26.85
C ILE A 362 -4.83 -47.56 -26.60
N GLU A 363 -5.21 -48.33 -27.60
CA GLU A 363 -6.24 -49.36 -27.64
C GLU A 363 -6.08 -50.32 -26.45
N GLU A 364 -7.17 -50.60 -25.73
CA GLU A 364 -7.19 -51.38 -24.49
C GLU A 364 -6.64 -52.80 -24.67
N ASN A 365 -5.35 -53.00 -24.33
CA ASN A 365 -4.73 -54.30 -24.25
C ASN A 365 -4.87 -54.85 -22.80
N PRO A 366 -5.52 -56.02 -22.59
CA PRO A 366 -5.78 -56.57 -21.26
C PRO A 366 -4.53 -56.86 -20.41
N ASP A 367 -3.35 -57.01 -21.02
CA ASP A 367 -2.08 -57.17 -20.29
C ASP A 367 -1.61 -55.87 -19.61
N VAL A 368 -2.00 -54.70 -20.11
CA VAL A 368 -1.65 -53.39 -19.51
C VAL A 368 -2.45 -53.15 -18.23
N MET A 369 -3.70 -53.61 -18.17
CA MET A 369 -4.55 -53.53 -16.98
C MET A 369 -4.06 -54.46 -15.85
N ALA A 370 -3.42 -55.58 -16.17
CA ALA A 370 -2.77 -56.45 -15.19
C ALA A 370 -1.51 -55.79 -14.60
N LEU A 371 -0.68 -55.18 -15.46
CA LEU A 371 0.49 -54.40 -15.03
C LEU A 371 0.10 -53.17 -14.21
N TRP A 372 -1.01 -52.51 -14.53
CA TRP A 372 -1.50 -51.35 -13.77
C TRP A 372 -1.95 -51.74 -12.35
N LYS A 373 -2.55 -52.93 -12.19
CA LYS A 373 -2.89 -53.48 -10.86
C LYS A 373 -1.66 -53.88 -10.06
N GLU A 374 -0.62 -54.39 -10.72
CA GLU A 374 0.64 -54.76 -10.08
C GLU A 374 1.43 -53.50 -9.64
N VAL A 375 1.47 -52.46 -10.47
CA VAL A 375 2.06 -51.14 -10.12
C VAL A 375 1.32 -50.49 -8.95
N ASN A 376 -0.02 -50.49 -8.94
CA ASN A 376 -0.77 -49.98 -7.79
C ASN A 376 -0.54 -50.81 -6.51
N SER A 377 -0.31 -52.12 -6.62
CA SER A 377 0.03 -52.94 -5.45
C SER A 377 1.43 -52.61 -4.91
N LEU A 378 2.38 -52.31 -5.81
CA LEU A 378 3.74 -51.89 -5.45
C LEU A 378 3.80 -50.46 -4.89
N GLU A 379 2.92 -49.54 -5.34
CA GLU A 379 2.80 -48.20 -4.76
C GLU A 379 2.24 -48.22 -3.33
N VAL A 380 1.29 -49.13 -3.06
CA VAL A 380 0.76 -49.37 -1.70
C VAL A 380 1.84 -49.97 -0.79
N ASP A 381 2.67 -50.87 -1.32
CA ASP A 381 3.80 -51.44 -0.57
C ASP A 381 4.95 -50.43 -0.37
N LEU A 382 5.21 -49.52 -1.31
CA LEU A 382 6.16 -48.39 -1.11
C LEU A 382 5.65 -47.37 -0.08
N ALA A 383 4.33 -47.11 -0.03
CA ALA A 383 3.72 -46.26 0.98
C ALA A 383 3.82 -46.86 2.41
N SER A 384 3.90 -48.19 2.52
CA SER A 384 4.11 -48.89 3.80
C SER A 384 5.54 -48.78 4.34
N GLY A 385 6.50 -48.34 3.51
CA GLY A 385 7.91 -48.15 3.84
C GLY A 385 8.31 -46.70 4.17
N VAL A 386 7.37 -45.75 4.23
CA VAL A 386 7.68 -44.36 4.60
C VAL A 386 7.93 -44.30 6.10
N THR A 387 9.21 -44.33 6.47
CA THR A 387 9.63 -44.20 7.87
C THR A 387 9.10 -42.89 8.48
N PRO A 388 8.72 -42.86 9.77
CA PRO A 388 8.19 -41.68 10.46
C PRO A 388 9.06 -40.41 10.29
N LYS A 389 10.35 -40.60 10.09
CA LYS A 389 11.34 -39.54 9.86
C LYS A 389 11.11 -38.76 8.56
N ILE A 390 10.70 -39.43 7.48
CA ILE A 390 10.41 -38.81 6.18
C ILE A 390 9.12 -37.98 6.26
N ILE A 391 8.13 -38.46 7.00
CA ILE A 391 6.87 -37.72 7.26
C ILE A 391 7.17 -36.45 8.08
N GLU A 392 8.07 -36.53 9.06
CA GLU A 392 8.50 -35.37 9.84
C GLU A 392 9.24 -34.33 8.97
N GLU A 393 10.15 -34.77 8.10
CA GLU A 393 10.85 -33.90 7.14
C GLU A 393 9.89 -33.25 6.13
N GLN A 394 8.92 -34.00 5.59
CA GLN A 394 7.89 -33.44 4.71
C GLN A 394 7.04 -32.39 5.44
N ASN A 395 6.67 -32.63 6.70
CA ASN A 395 5.93 -31.65 7.50
C ASN A 395 6.74 -30.41 7.81
N ASN A 396 8.05 -30.55 8.08
CA ASN A 396 8.95 -29.42 8.29
C ASN A 396 9.15 -28.62 6.99
N PHE A 397 9.27 -29.29 5.85
CA PHE A 397 9.34 -28.64 4.55
C PHE A 397 8.05 -27.89 4.20
N LYS A 398 6.88 -28.47 4.49
CA LYS A 398 5.58 -27.81 4.31
C LYS A 398 5.43 -26.56 5.19
N LYS A 399 5.90 -26.61 6.45
CA LYS A 399 5.97 -25.44 7.33
C LYS A 399 6.91 -24.37 6.77
N PHE A 400 8.04 -24.77 6.23
CA PHE A 400 9.01 -23.86 5.60
C PHE A 400 8.43 -23.17 4.36
N ILE A 401 7.80 -23.91 3.45
CA ILE A 401 7.07 -23.34 2.29
C ILE A 401 6.02 -22.34 2.76
N THR A 402 5.23 -22.69 3.79
CA THR A 402 4.20 -21.78 4.34
C THR A 402 4.82 -20.51 4.92
N LYS A 403 6.00 -20.60 5.53
CA LYS A 403 6.75 -19.44 6.06
C LYS A 403 7.28 -18.55 4.92
N LEU A 404 7.78 -19.16 3.83
CA LEU A 404 8.22 -18.45 2.64
C LEU A 404 7.05 -17.74 1.94
N ASP A 405 5.91 -18.40 1.77
CA ASP A 405 4.71 -17.79 1.15
C ASP A 405 4.22 -16.58 1.96
N ARG A 406 4.22 -16.68 3.29
CA ARG A 406 3.92 -15.54 4.18
C ARG A 406 4.95 -14.41 4.04
N LYS A 407 6.23 -14.72 3.87
CA LYS A 407 7.28 -13.71 3.67
C LYS A 407 7.11 -13.02 2.30
N LYS A 408 6.82 -13.78 1.24
CA LYS A 408 6.51 -13.28 -0.10
C LYS A 408 5.33 -12.30 -0.07
N LYS A 409 4.19 -12.69 0.51
CA LYS A 409 3.01 -11.82 0.66
C LYS A 409 3.29 -10.53 1.43
N ARG A 410 4.16 -10.57 2.44
CA ARG A 410 4.58 -9.37 3.18
C ARG A 410 5.43 -8.44 2.31
N LEU A 411 6.34 -8.99 1.51
CA LEU A 411 7.18 -8.22 0.60
C LEU A 411 6.34 -7.60 -0.54
N GLU A 412 5.40 -8.35 -1.12
CA GLU A 412 4.46 -7.83 -2.12
C GLU A 412 3.65 -6.65 -1.56
N LYS A 413 3.12 -6.78 -0.35
CA LYS A 413 2.43 -5.68 0.34
C LYS A 413 3.34 -4.48 0.58
N GLN A 414 4.59 -4.69 0.97
CA GLN A 414 5.55 -3.59 1.16
C GLN A 414 5.88 -2.87 -0.16
N ILE A 415 5.99 -3.61 -1.27
CA ILE A 415 6.18 -3.05 -2.61
C ILE A 415 4.96 -2.20 -3.00
N GLU A 416 3.74 -2.72 -2.77
CA GLU A 416 2.49 -2.01 -3.01
C GLU A 416 2.38 -0.72 -2.17
N ASP A 417 2.64 -0.81 -0.86
CA ASP A 417 2.66 0.34 0.05
C ASP A 417 3.68 1.41 -0.40
N THR A 418 4.85 0.98 -0.90
CA THR A 418 5.90 1.87 -1.42
C THR A 418 5.48 2.54 -2.73
N ALA A 419 4.83 1.80 -3.63
CA ALA A 419 4.27 2.35 -4.87
C ALA A 419 3.18 3.39 -4.59
N ASN A 420 2.28 3.09 -3.65
CA ASN A 420 1.25 4.03 -3.20
C ASN A 420 1.86 5.30 -2.61
N MET A 421 2.91 5.18 -1.79
CA MET A 421 3.61 6.33 -1.22
C MET A 421 4.32 7.19 -2.29
N ARG A 422 4.86 6.56 -3.34
CA ARG A 422 5.45 7.27 -4.49
C ARG A 422 4.38 8.07 -5.24
N ASN A 423 3.21 7.49 -5.48
CA ASN A 423 2.09 8.17 -6.14
C ASN A 423 1.57 9.35 -5.31
N ASP A 424 1.46 9.19 -3.99
CA ASP A 424 1.08 10.27 -3.08
C ASP A 424 2.11 11.42 -3.08
N LEU A 425 3.41 11.09 -3.10
CA LEU A 425 4.48 12.10 -3.20
C LEU A 425 4.42 12.86 -4.52
N GLN A 426 4.15 12.15 -5.62
CA GLN A 426 3.99 12.78 -6.93
C GLN A 426 2.78 13.73 -6.95
N ARG A 427 1.64 13.32 -6.39
CA ARG A 427 0.46 14.19 -6.26
C ARG A 427 0.76 15.44 -5.44
N VAL A 428 1.44 15.30 -4.30
CA VAL A 428 1.85 16.45 -3.47
C VAL A 428 2.80 17.37 -4.23
N GLN A 429 3.70 16.82 -5.04
CA GLN A 429 4.61 17.61 -5.87
C GLN A 429 3.86 18.40 -6.95
N GLU A 430 2.89 17.78 -7.62
CA GLU A 430 2.01 18.44 -8.60
C GLU A 430 1.19 19.57 -7.95
N GLU A 431 0.61 19.34 -6.77
CA GLU A 431 -0.10 20.39 -6.01
C GLU A 431 0.82 21.55 -5.62
N LEU A 432 2.07 21.28 -5.23
CA LEU A 432 3.03 22.32 -4.87
C LEU A 432 3.46 23.15 -6.09
N ILE A 433 3.63 22.52 -7.25
CA ILE A 433 3.91 23.22 -8.51
C ILE A 433 2.74 24.13 -8.85
N LEU A 434 1.51 23.61 -8.80
CA LEU A 434 0.31 24.37 -9.13
C LEU A 434 0.07 25.55 -8.17
N ARG A 435 0.35 25.38 -6.87
CA ARG A 435 0.34 26.48 -5.90
C ARG A 435 1.41 27.52 -6.19
N HIS A 436 2.59 27.10 -6.62
CA HIS A 436 3.68 28.00 -6.97
C HIS A 436 3.34 28.83 -8.21
N GLU A 437 2.84 28.19 -9.27
CA GLU A 437 2.39 28.86 -10.49
C GLU A 437 1.25 29.85 -10.21
N ASN A 438 0.30 29.49 -9.36
CA ASN A 438 -0.74 30.43 -8.91
C ASN A 438 -0.17 31.59 -8.09
N GLY A 439 0.84 31.33 -7.25
CA GLY A 439 1.56 32.36 -6.52
C GLY A 439 2.27 33.34 -7.45
N GLU A 440 2.96 32.85 -8.48
CA GLU A 440 3.62 33.69 -9.50
C GLU A 440 2.62 34.56 -10.25
N LYS A 441 1.48 33.99 -10.68
CA LYS A 441 0.39 34.77 -11.32
C LYS A 441 -0.14 35.89 -10.42
N ILE A 442 -0.28 35.64 -9.12
CA ILE A 442 -0.70 36.67 -8.16
C ILE A 442 0.36 37.78 -8.05
N VAL A 443 1.64 37.41 -7.96
CA VAL A 443 2.75 38.37 -7.91
C VAL A 443 2.84 39.22 -9.18
N ASP A 444 2.67 38.60 -10.36
CA ASP A 444 2.65 39.30 -11.64
C ASP A 444 1.48 40.30 -11.72
N ASN A 445 0.28 39.88 -11.31
CA ASN A 445 -0.89 40.76 -11.26
C ASN A 445 -0.65 41.95 -10.31
N LEU A 446 -0.13 41.71 -9.10
CA LEU A 446 0.20 42.78 -8.15
C LEU A 446 1.28 43.72 -8.70
N THR A 447 2.27 43.19 -9.41
CA THR A 447 3.32 43.99 -10.04
C THR A 447 2.75 44.90 -11.13
N GLN A 448 1.83 44.37 -11.95
CA GLN A 448 1.11 45.16 -12.95
C GLN A 448 0.25 46.26 -12.30
N GLU A 449 -0.47 45.95 -11.21
CA GLU A 449 -1.25 46.94 -10.47
C GLU A 449 -0.38 48.05 -9.87
N ILE A 450 0.78 47.70 -9.29
CA ILE A 450 1.74 48.67 -8.75
C ILE A 450 2.26 49.57 -9.86
N ASN A 451 2.66 49.01 -11.00
CA ASN A 451 3.14 49.79 -12.14
C ASN A 451 2.06 50.75 -12.65
N LYS A 452 0.82 50.29 -12.78
CA LYS A 452 -0.31 51.14 -13.14
C LYS A 452 -0.52 52.29 -12.16
N LYS A 453 -0.47 52.02 -10.85
CA LYS A 453 -0.58 53.07 -9.82
C LYS A 453 0.59 54.05 -9.86
N ASN A 454 1.81 53.58 -10.13
CA ASN A 454 2.98 54.45 -10.29
C ASN A 454 2.84 55.38 -11.50
N GLU A 455 2.28 54.90 -12.61
CA GLU A 455 1.96 55.74 -13.76
C GLU A 455 0.90 56.80 -13.41
N GLU A 456 -0.15 56.43 -12.68
CA GLU A 456 -1.19 57.36 -12.21
C GLU A 456 -0.61 58.43 -11.27
N ILE A 457 0.23 58.05 -10.32
CA ILE A 457 0.93 58.98 -9.42
C ILE A 457 1.83 59.92 -10.23
N THR A 458 2.57 59.41 -11.22
CA THR A 458 3.43 60.22 -12.09
C THR A 458 2.63 61.26 -12.87
N LYS A 459 1.47 60.87 -13.43
CA LYS A 459 0.54 61.80 -14.10
C LYS A 459 0.02 62.86 -13.14
N TRP A 460 -0.32 62.47 -11.91
CA TRP A 460 -0.81 63.40 -10.88
C TRP A 460 0.27 64.38 -10.42
N LEU A 461 1.52 63.92 -10.26
CA LEU A 461 2.67 64.77 -9.96
C LEU A 461 2.97 65.76 -11.10
N ALA A 462 2.88 65.32 -12.35
CA ALA A 462 3.02 66.22 -13.51
C ALA A 462 1.92 67.30 -13.53
N LEU A 463 0.66 66.90 -13.27
CA LEU A 463 -0.47 67.82 -13.20
C LEU A 463 -0.28 68.87 -12.09
N THR A 464 0.06 68.43 -10.87
CA THR A 464 0.27 69.34 -9.73
C THR A 464 1.45 70.28 -9.94
N THR A 465 2.53 69.80 -10.57
CA THR A 465 3.68 70.64 -10.95
C THR A 465 3.28 71.70 -11.98
N SER A 466 2.50 71.33 -13.00
CA SER A 466 1.99 72.30 -14.00
C SER A 466 1.07 73.35 -13.39
N PHE A 467 0.22 72.95 -12.44
CA PHE A 467 -0.66 73.87 -11.73
C PHE A 467 0.13 74.86 -10.86
N ARG A 468 1.20 74.40 -10.21
CA ARG A 468 2.11 75.27 -9.43
C ARG A 468 2.80 76.31 -10.32
N ALA A 469 3.33 75.89 -11.46
CA ALA A 469 3.95 76.78 -12.44
C ALA A 469 2.95 77.83 -12.99
N SER A 470 1.70 77.43 -13.23
CA SER A 470 0.63 78.35 -13.63
C SER A 470 0.30 79.39 -12.54
N ARG A 471 0.31 78.99 -11.27
CA ARG A 471 0.08 79.91 -10.15
C ARG A 471 1.22 80.90 -9.96
N GLU A 472 2.46 80.46 -10.12
CA GLU A 472 3.64 81.32 -10.04
C GLU A 472 3.68 82.35 -11.17
N THR A 473 3.33 81.96 -12.39
CA THR A 473 3.22 82.90 -13.53
C THR A 473 2.07 83.90 -13.35
N SER A 474 0.93 83.49 -12.79
CA SER A 474 -0.17 84.40 -12.44
C SER A 474 0.23 85.42 -11.35
N SER A 475 1.01 84.99 -10.36
CA SER A 475 1.59 85.88 -9.34
C SER A 475 2.56 86.89 -9.97
N LEU A 476 3.42 86.44 -10.88
CA LEU A 476 4.36 87.32 -11.59
C LEU A 476 3.63 88.37 -12.43
N ILE A 477 2.57 87.99 -13.16
CA ILE A 477 1.74 88.92 -13.94
C ILE A 477 1.04 89.93 -13.02
N SER A 478 0.54 89.48 -11.88
CA SER A 478 -0.09 90.36 -10.88
C SER A 478 0.93 91.35 -10.29
N GLN A 479 2.14 90.90 -9.96
CA GLN A 479 3.24 91.75 -9.51
C GLN A 479 3.70 92.74 -10.59
N MET A 480 3.75 92.33 -11.86
CA MET A 480 4.08 93.25 -12.96
C MET A 480 2.99 94.31 -13.16
N ARG A 481 1.69 93.96 -13.08
CA ARG A 481 0.62 94.97 -13.15
C ARG A 481 0.67 95.98 -12.01
N GLN A 482 1.07 95.56 -10.82
CA GLN A 482 1.17 96.42 -9.64
C GLN A 482 2.38 97.37 -9.69
N LYS A 483 3.37 97.09 -10.54
CA LYS A 483 4.60 97.90 -10.68
C LYS A 483 4.50 98.96 -11.80
N TYR A 484 3.55 98.81 -12.72
CA TYR A 484 3.35 99.69 -13.88
C TYR A 484 2.03 100.49 -13.83
N HIS A 485 1.30 100.40 -12.71
CA HIS A 485 0.28 101.35 -12.27
C HIS A 485 0.80 102.10 -11.06
#